data_AF-A0A7K2XI52-F1
#
_entry.id   AF-A0A7K2XI52-F1
#
_cell.length_a   1.000
_cell.length_b   1.000
_cell.length_c   1.000
_cell.angle_alpha   90.00
_cell.angle_beta   90.00
_cell.angle_gamma   90.00
#
_symmetry.space_group_name_H-M   'P 1'
#
loop_
_entity.id
_entity.type
_entity.pdbx_description
1 polymer ?
#
loop_
_entity_poly.entity_id
_entity_poly.type
_entity_poly.pdbx_seq_one_letter_code
_entity_poly.pdbx_strand_id
1 'polypeptide(L)' 'MTASTTLRDVIGLPQEPPRLSESVLIMIDFQNTYRTGVMRLDGAEEAVAAGARLLAA' A
#
# COMPACT_ATOMS: atom_id res chain seq x y z
N MET A 1 -1.81 26.47 -1.80
CA MET A 1 -2.71 25.93 -0.75
C MET A 1 -1.86 25.12 0.20
N THR A 2 -1.98 25.32 1.51
CA THR A 2 -1.35 24.47 2.52
C THR A 2 -2.22 23.25 2.77
N ALA A 3 -1.65 22.05 2.77
CA ALA A 3 -2.37 20.84 3.12
C ALA A 3 -2.85 20.90 4.59
N SER A 4 -4.02 20.33 4.87
CA SER A 4 -4.54 20.24 6.23
C SER A 4 -3.69 19.31 7.09
N THR A 5 -3.51 19.66 8.37
CA THR A 5 -2.86 18.79 9.36
C THR A 5 -3.67 17.51 9.56
N THR A 6 -3.00 16.35 9.65
CA THR A 6 -3.68 15.07 9.85
C THR A 6 -4.18 14.93 11.28
N LEU A 7 -5.24 14.13 11.50
CA LEU A 7 -5.68 13.85 12.87
C LEU A 7 -4.59 13.18 13.71
N ARG A 8 -3.80 12.28 13.10
CA ARG A 8 -2.67 11.59 13.74
C ARG A 8 -1.68 12.58 14.35
N ASP A 9 -1.39 13.67 13.64
CA ASP A 9 -0.55 14.77 14.13
C ASP A 9 -1.25 15.56 15.23
N VAL A 10 -2.52 15.91 15.05
CA VAL A 10 -3.29 16.68 16.05
C VAL A 10 -3.35 15.97 17.40
N ILE A 11 -3.48 14.65 17.41
CA ILE A 11 -3.55 13.85 18.65
C ILE A 11 -2.19 13.33 19.13
N GLY A 12 -1.08 13.71 18.46
CA GLY A 12 0.27 13.38 18.91
C GLY A 12 0.66 11.90 18.80
N LEU A 13 0.11 11.17 17.83
CA LEU A 13 0.55 9.79 17.59
C LEU A 13 1.96 9.74 16.99
N PRO A 14 2.74 8.67 17.23
CA PRO A 14 4.03 8.45 16.56
C PRO A 14 3.85 8.58 15.06
N GLN A 15 4.82 9.08 14.30
CA GLN A 15 4.68 9.19 12.83
C GLN A 15 5.35 8.07 12.06
N GLU A 16 6.36 7.45 12.68
CA GLU A 16 7.13 6.37 12.08
C GLU A 16 6.27 5.12 11.83
N PRO A 17 6.30 4.53 10.62
CA PRO A 17 5.73 3.22 10.37
C PRO A 17 6.58 2.12 11.05
N PRO A 18 5.98 0.96 11.40
CA PRO A 18 6.74 -0.16 11.94
C PRO A 18 7.74 -0.72 10.93
N ARG A 19 8.79 -1.37 11.43
CA ARG A 19 9.76 -2.06 10.57
C ARG A 19 9.08 -3.25 9.89
N LEU A 20 9.47 -3.53 8.65
CA LEU A 20 8.93 -4.67 7.90
C LEU A 20 9.20 -6.00 8.62
N SER A 21 10.38 -6.16 9.23
CA SER A 21 10.77 -7.35 10.01
C SER A 21 9.92 -7.61 11.26
N GLU A 22 9.15 -6.62 11.70
CA GLU A 22 8.28 -6.67 12.89
C GLU A 22 6.79 -6.67 12.50
N SER A 23 6.51 -6.81 11.20
CA SER A 23 5.17 -6.68 10.62
C SER A 23 4.71 -7.96 9.93
N VAL A 24 3.41 -8.04 9.67
CA VAL A 24 2.82 -9.08 8.82
C VAL A 24 2.41 -8.45 7.48
N LEU A 25 2.78 -9.08 6.37
CA LEU A 25 2.34 -8.67 5.04
C LEU A 25 0.93 -9.22 4.75
N ILE A 26 0.01 -8.32 4.41
CA ILE A 26 -1.33 -8.67 3.94
C ILE A 26 -1.47 -8.20 2.49
N MET A 27 -1.73 -9.14 1.57
CA MET A 27 -1.99 -8.85 0.16
C MET A 27 -3.49 -8.99 -0.10
N ILE A 28 -4.17 -7.86 -0.33
CA ILE A 28 -5.61 -7.82 -0.52
C ILE A 28 -5.92 -7.99 -2.01
N ASP A 29 -6.77 -8.96 -2.34
CA ASP A 29 -7.33 -9.18 -3.67
C ASP A 29 -6.28 -9.15 -4.81
N PHE A 30 -5.13 -9.76 -4.57
CA PHE A 30 -4.00 -9.79 -5.51
C PHE A 30 -4.22 -10.82 -6.64
N GLN A 31 -5.21 -10.54 -7.49
CA GLN A 31 -5.74 -11.45 -8.50
C GLN A 31 -5.55 -10.91 -9.92
N ASN A 32 -5.48 -11.80 -10.91
CA ASN A 32 -5.35 -11.42 -12.32
C ASN A 32 -6.57 -10.65 -12.87
N THR A 33 -7.73 -10.77 -12.23
CA THR A 33 -8.97 -10.07 -12.58
C THR A 33 -8.78 -8.56 -12.69
N TYR A 34 -7.84 -7.98 -11.93
CA TYR A 34 -7.57 -6.55 -11.93
C TYR A 34 -6.51 -6.10 -12.95
N ARG A 35 -5.88 -7.04 -13.66
CA ARG A 35 -4.82 -6.72 -14.64
C ARG A 35 -5.36 -6.54 -16.05
N THR A 36 -6.50 -7.17 -16.36
CA THR A 36 -7.05 -7.23 -17.72
C THR A 36 -8.58 -7.28 -17.71
N GLY A 37 -9.19 -7.09 -18.89
CA GLY A 37 -10.64 -7.20 -19.03
C GLY A 37 -11.42 -6.06 -18.37
N VAL A 38 -12.71 -6.31 -18.14
CA VAL A 38 -13.68 -5.28 -17.67
C VAL A 38 -13.39 -4.76 -16.26
N MET A 39 -12.69 -5.54 -15.44
CA MET A 39 -12.31 -5.19 -14.07
C MET A 39 -10.88 -4.64 -13.97
N ARG A 40 -10.22 -4.35 -15.09
CA ARG A 40 -8.85 -3.82 -15.11
C ARG A 40 -8.78 -2.51 -14.31
N LEU A 41 -7.78 -2.43 -13.44
CA LEU A 41 -7.46 -1.22 -12.69
C LEU A 41 -6.31 -0.46 -13.34
N ASP A 42 -6.34 0.86 -13.19
CA ASP A 42 -5.19 1.70 -13.51
C ASP A 42 -4.05 1.45 -12.53
N GLY A 43 -2.82 1.34 -13.03
CA GLY A 43 -1.63 1.08 -12.20
C GLY A 43 -1.50 -0.36 -11.69
N ALA A 44 -2.28 -1.31 -12.20
CA ALA A 44 -2.28 -2.70 -11.72
C ALA A 44 -0.91 -3.39 -11.85
N GLU A 45 -0.17 -3.14 -12.94
CA GLU A 45 1.12 -3.78 -13.17
C GLU A 45 2.21 -3.23 -12.23
N GLU A 46 2.19 -1.93 -11.97
CA GLU A 46 3.08 -1.25 -11.02
C GLU A 46 2.82 -1.74 -9.59
N ALA A 47 1.54 -1.91 -9.22
CA ALA A 47 1.14 -2.46 -7.94
C ALA A 47 1.60 -3.93 -7.79
N VAL A 48 1.47 -4.74 -8.85
CA VAL A 48 1.95 -6.12 -8.85
C VAL A 48 3.48 -6.19 -8.66
N ALA A 49 4.22 -5.34 -9.38
CA ALA A 49 5.67 -5.26 -9.25
C ALA A 49 6.09 -4.79 -7.83
N ALA A 50 5.34 -3.89 -7.20
CA ALA A 50 5.58 -3.48 -5.81
C ALA A 50 5.34 -4.63 -4.82
N GLY A 51 4.25 -5.39 -5.00
CA GLY A 51 3.98 -6.59 -4.21
C GLY A 51 5.11 -7.62 -4.31
N ALA A 52 5.63 -7.85 -5.52
CA ALA A 52 6.76 -8.75 -5.73
C ALA A 52 8.02 -8.30 -4.96
N ARG A 53 8.31 -6.99 -4.91
CA ARG A 53 9.42 -6.45 -4.11
C ARG A 53 9.23 -6.68 -2.62
N LEU A 54 8.01 -6.54 -2.10
CA LEU A 54 7.72 -6.81 -0.68
C LEU A 54 7.86 -8.29 -0.33
N LEU A 55 7.50 -9.20 -1.24
CA LEU A 55 7.63 -10.65 -1.04
C LEU A 55 9.09 -11.14 -1.08
N ALA A 56 9.97 -10.39 -1.74
CA ALA A 56 11.39 -10.72 -1.86
C ALA A 56 12.28 -10.05 -0.80
N ALA A 57 11.69 -9.23 0.09
CA ALA A 57 12.38 -8.41 1.08
C ALA A 57 12.73 -9.16 2.37
#